data_AF-A0A7R9WAR2-F1
#
_entry.id   AF-A0A7R9WAR2-F1
#
_cell.length_a   1.000
_cell.length_b   1.000
_cell.length_c   1.000
_cell.angle_alpha   90.00
_cell.angle_beta   90.00
_cell.angle_gamma   90.00
#
_symmetry.space_group_name_H-M   'P 1'
#
loop_
_entity.id
_entity.type
_entity.pdbx_description
1 polymer ?
#
loop_
_entity_poly.entity_id
_entity_poly.type
_entity_poly.pdbx_seq_one_letter_code
_entity_poly.pdbx_strand_id
1 'polypeptide(L)'
;RACNAMEACEKFGCDSDGLNAAWKKATKVVKFGGGFYCGLVSANGKDPLYVFNAFFMAMRSAFVGEGKSIHAYEVEWDPKVLSWESFRGTLLGPTDPAAAPEGSIRKTILDTYKELGLTSVPNKGDNGVHASASPFEGLAEKMNWLGAEISSDAFGKA
;
A
#
# COMPACT_ATOMS: atom_id res chain seq x y z
N ARG A 1 1.98 -21.48 16.80
CA ARG A 1 2.42 -20.24 17.49
C ARG A 1 2.29 -19.09 16.50
N ALA A 2 1.97 -17.86 16.95
CA ALA A 2 1.86 -16.70 16.08
C ALA A 2 3.15 -15.84 16.11
N CYS A 3 3.49 -15.18 15.01
CA CYS A 3 4.67 -14.32 14.91
C CYS A 3 4.51 -13.26 13.80
N ASN A 4 5.38 -12.25 13.81
CA ASN A 4 5.46 -11.27 12.72
C ASN A 4 6.28 -11.84 11.53
N ALA A 5 6.34 -11.08 10.43
CA ALA A 5 7.04 -11.50 9.21
C ALA A 5 8.56 -11.70 9.41
N MET A 6 9.23 -10.87 10.20
CA MET A 6 10.68 -10.99 10.44
C MET A 6 11.00 -12.25 11.26
N GLU A 7 10.25 -12.48 12.34
CA GLU A 7 10.38 -13.68 13.16
C GLU A 7 10.05 -14.96 12.36
N ALA A 8 9.12 -14.87 11.41
CA ALA A 8 8.78 -15.98 10.53
C ALA A 8 9.96 -16.32 9.59
N CYS A 9 10.59 -15.31 8.98
CA CYS A 9 11.78 -15.49 8.16
C CYS A 9 12.90 -16.21 8.92
N GLU A 10 13.19 -15.79 10.16
CA GLU A 10 14.20 -16.43 11.02
C GLU A 10 13.84 -17.90 11.33
N LYS A 11 12.59 -18.16 11.74
CA LYS A 11 12.14 -19.51 12.11
C LYS A 11 12.07 -20.46 10.92
N PHE A 12 11.70 -19.95 9.76
CA PHE A 12 11.65 -20.73 8.52
C PHE A 12 13.01 -20.81 7.82
N GLY A 13 13.98 -19.96 8.17
CA GLY A 13 15.25 -19.85 7.47
C GLY A 13 15.04 -19.41 6.01
N CYS A 14 14.17 -18.43 5.78
CA CYS A 14 13.94 -17.84 4.46
C CYS A 14 14.08 -16.32 4.51
N ASP A 15 14.21 -15.70 3.34
CA ASP A 15 14.16 -14.26 3.19
C ASP A 15 12.72 -13.75 2.96
N SER A 16 12.61 -12.45 2.71
CA SER A 16 11.35 -11.76 2.41
C SER A 16 10.61 -12.38 1.22
N ASP A 17 11.34 -12.72 0.15
CA ASP A 17 10.74 -13.25 -1.07
C ASP A 17 10.28 -14.69 -0.90
N GLY A 18 11.06 -15.51 -0.19
CA GLY A 18 10.69 -16.86 0.21
C GLY A 18 9.45 -16.88 1.09
N LEU A 19 9.36 -15.97 2.07
CA LEU A 19 8.17 -15.85 2.92
C LEU A 19 6.95 -15.39 2.12
N ASN A 20 7.10 -14.42 1.22
CA ASN A 20 6.02 -13.96 0.35
C ASN A 20 5.54 -15.06 -0.62
N ALA A 21 6.47 -15.88 -1.13
CA ALA A 21 6.12 -17.04 -1.96
C ALA A 21 5.36 -18.11 -1.16
N ALA A 22 5.73 -18.34 0.11
CA ALA A 22 5.00 -19.23 1.00
C ALA A 22 3.60 -18.67 1.35
N TRP A 23 3.51 -17.36 1.59
CA TRP A 23 2.24 -16.67 1.84
C TRP A 23 1.25 -16.84 0.68
N LYS A 24 1.70 -16.68 -0.57
CA LYS A 24 0.85 -16.87 -1.77
C LYS A 24 0.25 -18.28 -1.89
N LYS A 25 0.80 -19.27 -1.17
CA LYS A 25 0.31 -20.66 -1.13
C LYS A 25 -0.56 -20.94 0.11
N ALA A 26 -0.63 -20.01 1.06
CA ALA A 26 -1.39 -20.20 2.29
C ALA A 26 -2.90 -20.19 2.00
N THR A 27 -3.59 -21.23 2.42
CA THR A 27 -5.05 -21.37 2.22
C THR A 27 -5.86 -20.89 3.43
N LYS A 28 -5.26 -20.89 4.62
CA LYS A 28 -5.89 -20.40 5.85
C LYS A 28 -5.43 -18.99 6.17
N VAL A 29 -6.08 -18.00 5.57
CA VAL A 29 -5.81 -16.57 5.76
C VAL A 29 -7.05 -15.86 6.29
N VAL A 30 -6.88 -15.06 7.33
CA VAL A 30 -7.91 -14.21 7.92
C VAL A 30 -7.50 -12.75 7.74
N LYS A 31 -8.40 -11.95 7.21
CA LYS A 31 -8.29 -10.49 7.17
C LYS A 31 -9.03 -9.92 8.38
N PHE A 32 -8.32 -9.21 9.25
CA PHE A 32 -8.93 -8.57 10.42
C PHE A 32 -9.50 -7.19 10.09
N GLY A 33 -8.90 -6.50 9.11
CA GLY A 33 -9.31 -5.16 8.69
C GLY A 33 -8.20 -4.48 7.89
N GLY A 34 -8.55 -3.50 7.06
CA GLY A 34 -7.56 -2.71 6.30
C GLY A 34 -6.47 -3.57 5.62
N GLY A 35 -5.21 -3.25 5.89
CA GLY A 35 -4.03 -4.00 5.47
C GLY A 35 -3.57 -5.09 6.45
N PHE A 36 -4.36 -5.47 7.46
CA PHE A 36 -3.96 -6.36 8.56
C PHE A 36 -4.51 -7.79 8.38
N TYR A 37 -3.59 -8.76 8.27
CA TYR A 37 -3.88 -10.15 7.95
C TYR A 37 -3.08 -11.10 8.83
N CYS A 38 -3.63 -12.29 9.10
CA CYS A 38 -2.86 -13.43 9.62
C CYS A 38 -3.17 -14.68 8.81
N GLY A 39 -2.13 -15.46 8.51
CA GLY A 39 -2.29 -16.71 7.79
C GLY A 39 -1.44 -17.82 8.39
N LEU A 40 -1.91 -19.07 8.25
CA LEU A 40 -1.10 -20.24 8.57
C LEU A 40 -0.15 -20.51 7.39
N VAL A 41 1.14 -20.25 7.60
CA VAL A 41 2.20 -20.34 6.58
C VAL A 41 3.10 -21.53 6.86
N SER A 42 3.49 -22.23 5.80
CA SER A 42 4.46 -23.33 5.83
C SER A 42 5.59 -23.03 4.85
N ALA A 43 6.84 -23.14 5.30
CA ALA A 43 8.02 -22.92 4.48
C ALA A 43 9.17 -23.84 4.92
N ASN A 44 10.05 -24.20 3.97
CA ASN A 44 11.31 -24.92 4.22
C ASN A 44 11.19 -26.20 5.08
N GLY A 45 10.07 -26.92 4.98
CA GLY A 45 9.83 -28.15 5.74
C GLY A 45 9.76 -27.99 7.26
N LYS A 46 9.57 -26.76 7.76
CA LYS A 46 9.40 -26.45 9.19
C LYS A 46 7.93 -26.50 9.59
N ASP A 47 7.69 -26.57 10.91
CA ASP A 47 6.34 -26.54 11.48
C ASP A 47 5.58 -25.27 11.05
N PRO A 48 4.29 -25.37 10.68
CA PRO A 48 3.50 -24.21 10.27
C PRO A 48 3.38 -23.15 11.37
N LEU A 49 3.44 -21.87 10.99
CA LEU A 49 3.30 -20.72 11.88
C LEU A 49 2.13 -19.85 11.47
N TYR A 50 1.45 -19.25 12.44
CA TYR A 50 0.51 -18.17 12.16
C TYR A 50 1.30 -16.88 11.99
N VAL A 51 1.38 -16.34 10.78
CA VAL A 51 2.22 -15.18 10.46
C VAL A 51 1.33 -13.98 10.17
N PHE A 52 1.54 -12.91 10.93
CA PHE A 52 0.92 -11.62 10.63
C PHE A 52 1.62 -10.95 9.47
N ASN A 53 0.84 -10.52 8.47
CA ASN A 53 1.31 -9.76 7.31
C ASN A 53 2.59 -10.34 6.66
N ALA A 54 2.63 -11.64 6.38
CA ALA A 54 3.83 -12.31 5.85
C ALA A 54 4.38 -11.69 4.54
N PHE A 55 3.53 -11.02 3.76
CA PHE A 55 3.89 -10.30 2.54
C PHE A 55 4.57 -8.94 2.78
N PHE A 56 4.56 -8.42 4.01
CA PHE A 56 4.91 -7.03 4.31
C PHE A 56 6.33 -6.65 3.89
N MET A 57 7.30 -7.52 4.14
CA MET A 57 8.70 -7.25 3.82
C MET A 57 8.92 -7.12 2.30
N ALA A 58 8.22 -7.96 1.51
CA ALA A 58 8.31 -7.91 0.05
C ALA A 58 7.62 -6.63 -0.47
N MET A 59 6.46 -6.29 0.09
CA MET A 59 5.76 -5.04 -0.21
C MET A 59 6.64 -3.82 0.13
N ARG A 60 7.26 -3.78 1.32
CA ARG A 60 8.14 -2.69 1.77
C ARG A 60 9.33 -2.50 0.81
N SER A 61 9.89 -3.59 0.29
CA SER A 61 11.05 -3.55 -0.60
C SER A 61 10.76 -2.83 -1.92
N ALA A 62 9.49 -2.76 -2.35
CA ALA A 62 9.10 -1.95 -3.50
C ALA A 62 9.29 -0.44 -3.29
N PHE A 63 9.31 0.02 -2.03
CA PHE A 63 9.40 1.43 -1.65
C PHE A 63 10.80 1.86 -1.20
N VAL A 64 11.56 0.95 -0.58
CA VAL A 64 12.85 1.27 0.07
C VAL A 64 14.04 0.48 -0.50
N GLY A 65 13.78 -0.36 -1.52
CA GLY A 65 14.83 -1.11 -2.19
C GLY A 65 15.78 -0.22 -3.00
N GLU A 66 16.91 -0.78 -3.40
CA GLU A 66 17.88 -0.07 -4.23
C GLU A 66 17.24 0.41 -5.55
N GLY A 67 17.53 1.66 -5.92
CA GLY A 67 16.96 2.30 -7.11
C GLY A 67 15.45 2.59 -7.03
N LYS A 68 14.82 2.41 -5.86
CA LYS A 68 13.42 2.79 -5.62
C LYS A 68 13.35 4.17 -4.98
N SER A 69 12.36 4.95 -5.40
CA SER A 69 12.07 6.25 -4.82
C SER A 69 10.58 6.51 -4.86
N ILE A 70 10.13 7.42 -4.00
CA ILE A 70 8.75 7.90 -3.95
C ILE A 70 8.80 9.40 -4.22
N HIS A 71 7.97 9.86 -5.15
CA HIS A 71 7.70 11.29 -5.32
C HIS A 71 6.46 11.64 -4.50
N ALA A 72 6.66 12.40 -3.43
CA ALA A 72 5.59 12.88 -2.57
C ALA A 72 5.24 14.32 -2.94
N TYR A 73 3.94 14.62 -2.99
CA TYR A 73 3.40 15.95 -3.23
C TYR A 73 2.37 16.26 -2.14
N GLU A 74 2.44 17.46 -1.58
CA GLU A 74 1.31 18.04 -0.86
C GLU A 74 0.43 18.76 -1.90
N VAL A 75 -0.87 18.48 -1.86
CA VAL A 75 -1.85 19.07 -2.77
C VAL A 75 -3.00 19.65 -1.96
N GLU A 76 -3.53 20.78 -2.43
CA GLU A 76 -4.66 21.46 -1.83
C GLU A 76 -5.71 21.81 -2.88
N TRP A 77 -6.97 21.91 -2.46
CA TRP A 77 -8.09 22.29 -3.30
C TRP A 77 -9.22 22.85 -2.44
N ASP A 78 -10.15 23.59 -3.06
CA ASP A 78 -11.35 24.06 -2.36
C ASP A 78 -12.34 22.89 -2.16
N PRO A 79 -12.68 22.52 -0.91
CA PRO A 79 -13.61 21.43 -0.64
C PRO A 79 -15.04 21.71 -1.12
N LYS A 80 -15.38 22.98 -1.42
CA LYS A 80 -16.66 23.35 -2.05
C LYS A 80 -16.70 23.01 -3.54
N VAL A 81 -15.54 22.88 -4.18
CA VAL A 81 -15.40 22.53 -5.60
C VAL A 81 -15.18 21.02 -5.76
N LEU A 82 -14.37 20.42 -4.89
CA LEU A 82 -14.06 18.99 -4.93
C LEU A 82 -14.12 18.39 -3.53
N SER A 83 -15.11 17.53 -3.28
CA SER A 83 -15.18 16.79 -2.01
C SER A 83 -14.06 15.76 -1.92
N TRP A 84 -13.69 15.34 -0.70
CA TRP A 84 -12.69 14.29 -0.51
C TRP A 84 -13.11 12.97 -1.17
N GLU A 85 -14.41 12.66 -1.13
CA GLU A 85 -15.00 11.50 -1.78
C GLU A 85 -14.80 11.56 -3.30
N SER A 86 -15.09 12.69 -3.94
CA SER A 86 -14.88 12.89 -5.38
C SER A 86 -13.40 12.93 -5.75
N PHE A 87 -12.53 13.50 -4.90
CA PHE A 87 -11.08 13.41 -5.07
C PHE A 87 -10.63 11.95 -5.13
N ARG A 88 -11.09 11.12 -4.17
CA ARG A 88 -10.75 9.70 -4.08
C ARG A 88 -11.36 8.83 -5.17
N GLY A 89 -12.63 9.04 -5.48
CA GLY A 89 -13.41 8.17 -6.36
C GLY A 89 -13.35 8.56 -7.84
N THR A 90 -13.29 9.85 -8.13
CA THR A 90 -13.39 10.40 -9.49
C THR A 90 -12.05 10.90 -9.99
N LEU A 91 -11.37 11.79 -9.26
CA LEU A 91 -10.11 12.37 -9.72
C LEU A 91 -8.96 11.36 -9.65
N LEU A 92 -8.75 10.74 -8.49
CA LEU A 92 -7.73 9.72 -8.30
C LEU A 92 -8.12 8.38 -8.96
N GLY A 93 -9.39 8.02 -8.79
CA GLY A 93 -9.94 6.72 -9.17
C GLY A 93 -9.83 5.64 -8.07
N PRO A 94 -10.65 4.58 -8.11
CA PRO A 94 -10.61 3.44 -7.18
C PRO A 94 -9.27 2.70 -7.19
N THR A 95 -9.04 1.82 -6.22
CA THR A 95 -7.78 1.09 -6.05
C THR A 95 -7.42 0.23 -7.25
N ASP A 96 -8.42 -0.32 -7.95
CA ASP A 96 -8.23 -1.06 -9.19
C ASP A 96 -8.27 -0.10 -10.39
N PRO A 97 -7.15 0.12 -11.09
CA PRO A 97 -7.13 1.00 -12.26
C PRO A 97 -8.09 0.57 -13.37
N ALA A 98 -8.40 -0.73 -13.48
CA ALA A 98 -9.30 -1.24 -14.50
C ALA A 98 -10.78 -0.84 -14.25
N ALA A 99 -11.13 -0.54 -13.00
CA ALA A 99 -12.44 -0.05 -12.61
C ALA A 99 -12.50 1.48 -12.51
N ALA A 100 -11.41 2.17 -12.83
CA ALA A 100 -11.30 3.61 -12.65
C ALA A 100 -11.95 4.39 -13.80
N PRO A 101 -12.66 5.52 -13.51
CA PRO A 101 -13.28 6.33 -14.54
C PRO A 101 -12.25 6.85 -15.55
N GLU A 102 -12.68 7.04 -16.80
CA GLU A 102 -11.89 7.74 -17.81
C GLU A 102 -11.47 9.12 -17.32
N GLY A 103 -10.21 9.50 -17.57
CA GLY A 103 -9.63 10.75 -17.10
C GLY A 103 -9.17 10.78 -15.64
N SER A 104 -9.48 9.73 -14.85
CA SER A 104 -8.91 9.62 -13.49
C SER A 104 -7.41 9.30 -13.53
N ILE A 105 -6.66 9.72 -12.52
CA ILE A 105 -5.19 9.56 -12.47
C ILE A 105 -4.79 8.09 -12.62
N ARG A 106 -5.44 7.17 -11.89
CA ARG A 106 -5.12 5.73 -12.01
C ARG A 106 -5.47 5.16 -13.37
N LYS A 107 -6.55 5.63 -14.00
CA LYS A 107 -6.91 5.21 -15.35
C LYS A 107 -5.89 5.72 -16.37
N THR A 108 -5.47 6.97 -16.27
CA THR A 108 -4.39 7.54 -17.09
C THR A 108 -3.10 6.77 -16.93
N ILE A 109 -2.69 6.42 -15.70
CA ILE A 109 -1.49 5.60 -15.46
C ILE A 109 -1.65 4.22 -16.11
N LEU A 110 -2.81 3.56 -15.98
CA LEU A 110 -3.08 2.28 -16.63
C LEU A 110 -2.96 2.38 -18.15
N ASP A 111 -3.52 3.44 -18.75
CA ASP A 111 -3.58 3.58 -20.20
C ASP A 111 -2.21 3.97 -20.80
N THR A 112 -1.37 4.68 -20.03
CA THR A 112 -0.07 5.21 -20.49
C THR A 112 1.14 4.57 -19.79
N TYR A 113 0.97 3.45 -19.07
CA TYR A 113 2.01 2.89 -18.21
C TYR A 113 3.38 2.67 -18.90
N LYS A 114 3.37 2.27 -20.17
CA LYS A 114 4.60 2.08 -20.96
C LYS A 114 5.33 3.39 -21.22
N GLU A 115 4.58 4.46 -21.49
CA GLU A 115 5.13 5.81 -21.71
C GLU A 115 5.72 6.37 -20.41
N LEU A 116 5.13 6.00 -19.27
CA LEU A 116 5.65 6.27 -17.93
C LEU A 116 6.85 5.38 -17.53
N GLY A 117 7.29 4.49 -18.41
CA GLY A 117 8.43 3.59 -18.16
C GLY A 117 8.13 2.41 -17.25
N LEU A 118 6.85 2.12 -16.96
CA LEU A 118 6.46 0.97 -16.14
C LEU A 118 6.57 -0.33 -16.93
N THR A 119 7.18 -1.35 -16.33
CA THR A 119 7.47 -2.64 -16.99
C THR A 119 6.31 -3.64 -16.93
N SER A 120 5.28 -3.36 -16.13
CA SER A 120 4.13 -4.24 -15.92
C SER A 120 2.83 -3.44 -15.95
N VAL A 121 1.77 -4.08 -16.45
CA VAL A 121 0.42 -3.50 -16.44
C VAL A 121 -0.01 -3.22 -15.00
N PRO A 122 -0.41 -1.97 -14.67
CA PRO A 122 -0.91 -1.63 -13.35
C PRO A 122 -2.06 -2.54 -12.90
N ASN A 123 -2.08 -2.83 -11.61
CA ASN A 123 -3.07 -3.72 -10.97
C ASN A 123 -3.45 -3.19 -9.59
N LYS A 124 -4.29 -3.92 -8.83
CA LYS A 124 -4.74 -3.48 -7.50
C LYS A 124 -3.61 -3.24 -6.49
N GLY A 125 -2.51 -3.99 -6.60
CA GLY A 125 -1.33 -3.84 -5.74
C GLY A 125 -0.38 -2.76 -6.24
N ASP A 126 -0.13 -2.74 -7.55
CA ASP A 126 0.75 -1.77 -8.22
C ASP A 126 -0.08 -0.80 -9.07
N ASN A 127 -0.83 0.09 -8.42
CA ASN A 127 -1.76 1.02 -9.07
C ASN A 127 -1.18 2.41 -9.36
N GLY A 128 0.14 2.57 -9.22
CA GLY A 128 0.89 3.75 -9.62
C GLY A 128 0.83 4.95 -8.66
N VAL A 129 -0.25 5.14 -7.89
CA VAL A 129 -0.38 6.31 -7.01
C VAL A 129 -1.15 6.03 -5.72
N HIS A 130 -0.64 6.58 -4.62
CA HIS A 130 -1.28 6.66 -3.32
C HIS A 130 -1.83 8.08 -3.07
N ALA A 131 -2.96 8.18 -2.39
CA ALA A 131 -3.44 9.43 -1.82
C ALA A 131 -4.26 9.14 -0.55
N SER A 132 -4.17 10.03 0.42
CA SER A 132 -4.72 9.83 1.76
C SER A 132 -6.23 9.58 1.74
N ALA A 133 -6.69 8.64 2.56
CA ALA A 133 -8.07 8.15 2.49
C ALA A 133 -9.10 9.12 3.07
N SER A 134 -8.68 10.05 3.93
CA SER A 134 -9.52 11.05 4.58
C SER A 134 -8.67 12.27 5.00
N PRO A 135 -9.29 13.38 5.44
CA PRO A 135 -8.57 14.50 6.04
C PRO A 135 -7.67 14.10 7.21
N PHE A 136 -8.14 13.18 8.08
CA PHE A 136 -7.37 12.68 9.22
C PHE A 136 -6.16 11.86 8.78
N GLU A 137 -6.33 10.97 7.80
CA GLU A 137 -5.20 10.22 7.22
C GLU A 137 -4.23 11.15 6.50
N GLY A 138 -4.73 12.21 5.86
CA GLY A 138 -3.90 13.25 5.23
C GLY A 138 -3.02 13.99 6.24
N LEU A 139 -3.56 14.35 7.41
CA LEU A 139 -2.78 14.89 8.51
C LEU A 139 -1.70 13.90 8.98
N ALA A 140 -2.08 12.65 9.27
CA ALA A 140 -1.14 11.64 9.74
C ALA A 140 0.00 11.39 8.72
N GLU A 141 -0.32 11.36 7.43
CA GLU A 141 0.66 11.23 6.37
C GLU A 141 1.59 12.45 6.29
N LYS A 142 1.06 13.68 6.37
CA LYS A 142 1.91 14.88 6.40
C LYS A 142 2.85 14.92 7.59
N MET A 143 2.39 14.50 8.76
CA MET A 143 3.25 14.36 9.94
C MET A 143 4.35 13.32 9.69
N ASN A 144 4.03 12.17 9.11
CA ASN A 144 4.98 11.09 8.88
C ASN A 144 6.01 11.38 7.77
N TRP A 145 5.57 12.00 6.66
CA TRP A 145 6.39 12.18 5.46
C TRP A 145 7.07 13.55 5.39
N LEU A 146 6.43 14.59 5.91
CA LEU A 146 6.91 15.97 5.82
C LEU A 146 7.36 16.53 7.18
N GLY A 147 7.17 15.78 8.27
CA GLY A 147 7.46 16.26 9.62
C GLY A 147 6.56 17.44 10.04
N ALA A 148 5.37 17.54 9.46
CA ALA A 148 4.43 18.61 9.79
C ALA A 148 4.01 18.53 11.26
N GLU A 149 3.94 19.69 11.93
CA GLU A 149 3.45 19.76 13.30
C GLU A 149 1.92 19.78 13.30
N ILE A 150 1.30 18.95 14.15
CA ILE A 150 -0.16 18.85 14.25
C ILE A 150 -0.82 20.21 14.51
N SER A 151 -0.19 21.05 15.34
CA SER A 151 -0.69 22.37 15.70
C SER A 151 -0.53 23.42 14.59
N SER A 152 0.22 23.10 13.53
CA SER A 152 0.42 23.99 12.39
C SER A 152 -0.54 23.68 11.23
N ASP A 153 -1.00 22.44 11.14
CA ASP A 153 -1.81 21.92 10.03
C ASP A 153 -3.29 22.35 10.11
N ALA A 154 -3.91 22.60 8.96
CA ALA A 154 -5.33 22.97 8.89
C ALA A 154 -6.25 21.87 9.44
N PHE A 155 -5.92 20.58 9.23
CA PHE A 155 -6.71 19.46 9.75
C PHE A 155 -6.44 19.18 11.23
N GLY A 156 -5.27 19.55 11.75
CA GLY A 156 -4.94 19.38 13.16
C GLY A 156 -5.53 20.46 14.07
N LYS A 157 -5.86 21.63 13.52
CA LYS A 157 -6.52 22.74 14.21
C LYS A 157 -8.05 22.65 14.25
N ALA A 158 -8.64 21.76 13.46
CA ALA A 158 -10.08 21.69 13.19
C ALA A 158 -10.88 21.02 14.32
#